data_AF-A0A7S0D6V7-F1
#
_entry.id   AF-A0A7S0D6V7-F1
#
_cell.length_a   1.000
_cell.length_b   1.000
_cell.length_c   1.000
_cell.angle_alpha   90.00
_cell.angle_beta   90.00
_cell.angle_gamma   90.00
#
_symmetry.space_group_name_H-M   'P 1'
#
loop_
_entity.id
_entity.type
_entity.pdbx_description
1 polymer ?
#
loop_
_entity_poly.entity_id
_entity_poly.type
_entity_poly.pdbx_seq_one_letter_code
_entity_poly.pdbx_strand_id
1 'polypeptide(L)'
;LRNGKLTTKPKSAFACLPPYDRCGPFVEATSAHIHNCVVNDKGEAWSWGCGSNDGRAGVQRFLNGPQGKTDLMKCYMMGPHRVGVAEKKWWPYGKSLSGKRVLKIASGRNTMCCVAVSKQ
;
A
#
# COMPACT_ATOMS: atom_id res chain seq x y z
N LEU A 1 -18.26 15.90 2.97
CA LEU A 1 -17.76 14.71 3.72
C LEU A 1 -18.93 14.20 4.57
N ARG A 2 -19.52 13.04 4.27
CA ARG A 2 -20.64 12.51 5.06
C ARG A 2 -20.10 11.91 6.36
N ASN A 3 -20.60 12.43 7.48
CA ASN A 3 -20.29 12.04 8.86
C ASN A 3 -20.75 10.59 9.16
N GLY A 4 -20.05 9.60 8.59
CA GLY A 4 -20.12 8.24 9.10
C GLY A 4 -19.38 8.17 10.43
N LYS A 5 -19.93 7.45 11.42
CA LYS A 5 -19.22 7.14 12.67
C LYS A 5 -17.81 6.65 12.33
N LEU A 6 -16.79 7.32 12.87
CA LEU A 6 -15.40 6.92 12.70
C LEU A 6 -15.24 5.51 13.26
N THR A 7 -15.14 4.52 12.38
CA THR A 7 -14.84 3.15 12.78
C THR A 7 -13.38 3.10 13.19
N THR A 8 -13.10 2.64 14.41
CA THR A 8 -11.72 2.47 14.90
C THR A 8 -10.95 1.39 14.13
N LYS A 9 -11.67 0.49 13.44
CA LYS A 9 -11.09 -0.55 12.59
C LYS A 9 -10.79 -0.01 11.18
N PRO A 10 -9.56 -0.15 10.67
CA PRO A 10 -9.25 0.28 9.31
C PRO A 10 -9.99 -0.59 8.28
N LYS A 11 -10.42 0.01 7.17
CA LYS A 11 -11.06 -0.70 6.05
C LYS A 11 -10.13 -1.73 5.38
N SER A 12 -8.82 -1.59 5.57
CA SER A 12 -7.81 -2.56 5.16
C SER A 12 -6.99 -2.97 6.38
N ALA A 13 -6.82 -4.28 6.59
CA ALA A 13 -5.93 -4.80 7.64
C ALA A 13 -4.46 -4.37 7.45
N PHE A 14 -4.12 -3.93 6.25
CA PHE A 14 -2.78 -3.53 5.83
C PHE A 14 -2.53 -2.02 5.97
N ALA A 15 -3.51 -1.25 6.46
CA ALA A 15 -3.31 0.13 6.86
C ALA A 15 -2.55 0.20 8.20
N CYS A 16 -1.62 1.13 8.29
CA CYS A 16 -1.03 1.55 9.55
C CYS A 16 -1.83 2.74 10.09
N LEU A 17 -2.52 2.57 11.21
CA LEU A 17 -3.08 3.68 11.97
C LEU A 17 -2.03 4.21 12.96
N PRO A 18 -2.15 5.48 13.42
CA PRO A 18 -1.33 5.97 14.51
C PRO A 18 -1.40 5.04 15.75
N PRO A 19 -0.29 4.87 16.49
CA PRO A 19 1.04 5.41 16.20
C PRO A 19 1.75 4.63 15.08
N TYR A 20 2.53 5.32 14.24
CA TYR A 20 3.09 4.77 12.99
C TYR A 20 4.36 3.93 13.19
N ASP A 21 4.76 3.64 14.43
CA ASP A 21 6.01 2.95 14.74
C ASP A 21 6.06 1.53 14.15
N ARG A 22 4.90 0.90 13.97
CA ARG A 22 4.79 -0.46 13.40
C ARG A 22 5.22 -0.58 11.93
N CYS A 23 5.32 0.52 11.18
CA CYS A 23 5.77 0.48 9.79
C CYS A 23 7.25 0.84 9.60
N GLY A 24 7.89 1.49 10.59
CA GLY A 24 9.29 1.88 10.52
C GLY A 24 10.25 0.91 11.24
N PRO A 25 11.53 1.31 11.39
CA PRO A 25 12.16 2.51 10.81
C PRO A 25 12.32 2.40 9.28
N PHE A 26 12.10 3.51 8.57
CA PHE A 26 12.27 3.56 7.11
C PHE A 26 13.72 3.81 6.73
N VAL A 27 14.21 3.05 5.75
CA VAL A 27 15.60 3.09 5.27
C VAL A 27 15.72 3.52 3.81
N GLU A 28 14.60 3.50 3.07
CA GLU A 28 14.54 3.96 1.69
C GLU A 28 13.19 4.64 1.43
N ALA A 29 13.20 5.67 0.58
CA ALA A 29 12.00 6.40 0.18
C ALA A 29 12.07 6.78 -1.29
N THR A 30 10.92 6.75 -1.96
CA THR A 30 10.72 7.26 -3.31
C THR A 30 9.39 7.99 -3.38
N SER A 31 9.33 9.00 -4.23
CA SER A 31 8.11 9.78 -4.47
C SER A 31 8.01 10.10 -5.95
N ALA A 32 6.78 10.11 -6.45
CA ALA A 32 6.46 10.63 -7.76
C ALA A 32 5.20 11.50 -7.67
N HIS A 33 4.74 11.98 -8.83
CA HIS A 33 3.64 12.94 -9.02
C HIS A 33 2.67 13.15 -7.84
N ILE A 34 1.95 12.10 -7.42
CA ILE A 34 0.93 12.19 -6.35
C ILE A 34 0.89 10.97 -5.41
N HIS A 35 1.95 10.16 -5.40
CA HIS A 35 2.07 9.01 -4.51
C HIS A 35 3.53 8.80 -4.13
N ASN A 36 3.74 8.08 -3.04
CA ASN A 36 5.06 7.79 -2.56
C ASN A 36 5.12 6.38 -1.99
N CYS A 37 6.34 5.88 -1.85
CA CYS A 37 6.59 4.60 -1.24
C CYS A 37 7.89 4.62 -0.43
N VAL A 38 7.89 3.89 0.67
CA VAL A 38 9.02 3.75 1.57
C VAL A 38 9.25 2.28 1.86
N VAL A 39 10.50 1.93 2.20
CA VAL A 39 10.88 0.57 2.60
C VAL A 39 11.47 0.66 4.00
N ASN A 40 11.03 -0.24 4.89
CA ASN A 40 11.59 -0.35 6.23
C ASN A 40 12.82 -1.26 6.29
N ASP A 41 13.51 -1.25 7.42
CA ASP A 41 14.69 -2.09 7.68
C ASP A 41 14.45 -3.60 7.50
N LYS A 42 13.20 -4.05 7.67
CA LYS A 42 12.72 -5.42 7.42
C LYS A 42 12.45 -5.74 5.94
N GLY A 43 12.65 -4.76 5.05
CA GLY A 43 12.40 -4.85 3.61
C GLY A 43 10.91 -4.92 3.26
N GLU A 44 10.03 -4.35 4.09
CA GLU A 44 8.60 -4.22 3.81
C GLU A 44 8.34 -2.86 3.17
N ALA A 45 7.61 -2.86 2.05
CA ALA A 45 7.23 -1.64 1.35
C ALA A 45 5.88 -1.10 1.83
N TRP A 46 5.80 0.22 1.98
CA TRP A 46 4.62 0.96 2.43
C TRP A 46 4.38 2.16 1.54
N SER A 47 3.14 2.44 1.15
CA SER A 47 2.80 3.57 0.29
C SER A 47 1.59 4.35 0.79
N TRP A 48 1.52 5.61 0.37
CA TRP A 48 0.37 6.47 0.57
C TRP A 48 0.25 7.49 -0.58
N GLY A 49 -0.73 8.39 -0.49
CA GLY A 49 -1.13 9.24 -1.61
C GLY A 49 -2.14 8.57 -2.53
N CYS A 50 -2.11 8.91 -3.83
CA CYS A 50 -3.13 8.53 -4.80
C CYS A 50 -2.79 7.24 -5.56
N GLY A 51 -3.54 6.18 -5.28
CA GLY A 51 -3.48 4.91 -6.03
C GLY A 51 -4.61 4.69 -7.03
N SER A 52 -5.43 5.70 -7.32
CA SER A 52 -6.62 5.56 -8.17
C SER A 52 -6.33 5.31 -9.65
N ASN A 53 -7.31 4.76 -10.36
CA ASN A 53 -7.32 4.42 -11.79
C ASN A 53 -6.45 3.22 -12.22
N ASP A 54 -5.31 2.99 -11.59
CA ASP A 54 -4.33 1.99 -12.03
C ASP A 54 -3.75 1.14 -10.88
N GLY A 55 -4.09 1.45 -9.62
CA GLY A 55 -3.56 0.75 -8.47
C GLY A 55 -2.07 1.05 -8.22
N ARG A 56 -1.52 2.16 -8.71
CA ARG A 56 -0.07 2.48 -8.66
C ARG A 56 0.59 2.41 -7.28
N ALA A 57 -0.18 2.62 -6.22
CA ALA A 57 0.30 2.49 -4.85
C ALA A 57 0.55 1.02 -4.43
N GLY A 58 0.00 0.05 -5.16
CA GLY A 58 0.22 -1.39 -4.95
C GLY A 58 -0.38 -1.94 -3.66
N VAL A 59 -1.43 -1.31 -3.10
CA VAL A 59 -2.03 -1.71 -1.82
C VAL A 59 -3.44 -2.26 -1.98
N GLN A 60 -3.83 -3.16 -1.08
CA GLN A 60 -5.16 -3.78 -1.09
C GLN A 60 -6.30 -2.75 -1.10
N ARG A 61 -6.14 -1.57 -0.47
CA ARG A 61 -7.24 -0.61 -0.33
C ARG A 61 -7.92 -0.30 -1.68
N PHE A 62 -7.16 -0.28 -2.77
CA PHE A 62 -7.67 -0.06 -4.13
C PHE A 62 -8.34 -1.28 -4.75
N LEU A 63 -8.03 -2.50 -4.29
CA LEU A 63 -8.75 -3.73 -4.66
C LEU A 63 -10.10 -3.85 -3.94
N ASN A 64 -10.29 -3.12 -2.84
CA ASN A 64 -11.50 -3.12 -2.01
C ASN A 64 -12.25 -1.77 -2.09
N GLY A 65 -12.56 -1.33 -3.31
CA GLY A 65 -13.47 -0.21 -3.51
C GLY A 65 -14.93 -0.61 -3.28
N PRO A 66 -15.88 0.35 -3.36
CA PRO A 66 -17.30 0.06 -3.16
C PRO A 66 -17.75 -1.10 -4.06
N GLN A 67 -18.43 -2.09 -3.48
CA GLN A 67 -18.98 -3.26 -4.19
C GLN A 67 -17.91 -4.12 -4.89
N GLY A 68 -16.66 -4.09 -4.45
CA GLY A 68 -15.57 -4.89 -5.02
C GLY A 68 -15.03 -4.38 -6.36
N LYS A 69 -15.42 -3.17 -6.77
CA LYS A 69 -14.81 -2.47 -7.91
C LYS A 69 -13.54 -1.75 -7.43
N THR A 70 -12.54 -1.62 -8.31
CA THR A 70 -11.41 -0.72 -8.07
C THR A 70 -11.94 0.68 -7.79
N ASP A 71 -11.37 1.41 -6.83
CA ASP A 71 -11.81 2.78 -6.55
C ASP A 71 -11.59 3.66 -7.79
N LEU A 72 -12.69 3.91 -8.52
CA LEU A 72 -12.71 4.71 -9.75
C LEU A 72 -12.55 6.21 -9.46
N MET A 73 -12.75 6.63 -8.21
CA MET A 73 -12.56 8.01 -7.78
C MET A 73 -11.14 8.21 -7.25
N LYS A 74 -10.61 9.44 -7.36
CA LYS A 74 -9.32 9.83 -6.74
C LYS A 74 -9.40 9.60 -5.22
N CYS A 75 -8.73 8.54 -4.75
CA CYS A 75 -8.65 8.11 -3.37
C CYS A 75 -7.22 8.36 -2.92
N TYR A 76 -7.08 9.32 -2.02
CA TYR A 76 -5.84 9.64 -1.35
C TYR A 76 -5.81 8.91 -0.02
N MET A 77 -4.79 8.06 0.16
CA MET A 77 -4.49 7.47 1.44
C MET A 77 -3.64 8.45 2.23
N MET A 78 -4.10 8.85 3.41
CA MET A 78 -3.39 9.82 4.24
C MET A 78 -2.24 9.20 5.04
N GLY A 79 -2.23 7.88 5.21
CA GLY A 79 -1.25 7.17 6.03
C GLY A 79 -0.72 5.90 5.37
N PRO A 80 0.34 5.30 5.93
CA PRO A 80 1.05 4.19 5.32
C PRO A 80 0.18 2.95 5.16
N HIS A 81 0.18 2.37 3.96
CA HIS A 81 -0.46 1.10 3.67
C HIS A 81 0.57 0.13 3.10
N ARG A 82 0.52 -1.13 3.55
CA ARG A 82 1.50 -2.12 3.13
C ARG A 82 1.28 -2.52 1.66
N VAL A 83 2.37 -2.50 0.90
CA VAL A 83 2.40 -2.77 -0.55
C VAL A 83 2.56 -4.26 -0.81
N GLY A 84 1.90 -4.76 -1.86
CA GLY A 84 2.02 -6.14 -2.33
C GLY A 84 1.47 -7.18 -1.37
N VAL A 85 0.56 -6.78 -0.49
CA VAL A 85 -0.18 -7.66 0.42
C VAL A 85 -1.67 -7.39 0.30
N ALA A 86 -2.44 -8.47 0.26
CA ALA A 86 -3.89 -8.43 0.21
C ALA A 86 -4.49 -9.72 0.79
N GLU A 87 -5.70 -9.62 1.31
CA GLU A 87 -6.54 -10.74 1.69
C GLU A 87 -6.91 -11.54 0.44
N LYS A 88 -6.97 -12.87 0.56
CA LYS A 88 -7.23 -13.78 -0.57
C LYS A 88 -8.49 -13.43 -1.36
N LYS A 89 -9.53 -12.90 -0.71
CA LYS A 89 -10.77 -12.44 -1.37
C LYS A 89 -10.54 -11.31 -2.38
N TRP A 90 -9.52 -10.48 -2.17
CA TRP A 90 -9.19 -9.34 -3.03
C TRP A 90 -8.03 -9.63 -3.98
N TRP A 91 -7.22 -10.65 -3.68
CA TRP A 91 -6.09 -11.08 -4.50
C TRP A 91 -5.94 -12.61 -4.49
N PRO A 92 -6.58 -13.33 -5.44
CA PRO A 92 -6.53 -14.79 -5.48
C PRO A 92 -5.21 -15.34 -6.06
N TYR A 93 -4.40 -14.50 -6.71
CA TYR A 93 -3.20 -14.87 -7.47
C TYR A 93 -1.95 -15.10 -6.60
N GLY A 94 -2.13 -15.57 -5.37
CA GLY A 94 -1.04 -15.95 -4.47
C GLY A 94 -0.57 -14.83 -3.54
N LYS A 95 0.71 -14.90 -3.13
CA LYS A 95 1.25 -14.13 -2.00
C LYS A 95 1.81 -12.75 -2.37
N SER A 96 1.95 -12.44 -3.66
CA SER A 96 2.58 -11.20 -4.16
C SER A 96 3.94 -10.94 -3.46
N LEU A 97 4.11 -9.84 -2.71
CA LEU A 97 5.33 -9.52 -1.96
C LEU A 97 5.40 -10.15 -0.56
N SER A 98 4.37 -10.90 -0.13
CA SER A 98 4.39 -11.57 1.17
C SER A 98 5.51 -12.61 1.23
N GLY A 99 6.38 -12.52 2.22
CA GLY A 99 7.58 -13.37 2.33
C GLY A 99 8.75 -12.92 1.45
N LYS A 100 8.65 -11.74 0.81
CA LYS A 100 9.76 -11.12 0.08
C LYS A 100 10.38 -10.00 0.88
N ARG A 101 11.68 -9.77 0.70
CA ARG A 101 12.44 -8.62 1.19
C ARG A 101 12.68 -7.70 0.01
N VAL A 102 12.08 -6.52 0.03
CA VAL A 102 12.33 -5.46 -0.96
C VAL A 102 13.71 -4.89 -0.70
N LEU A 103 14.53 -4.82 -1.76
CA LEU A 103 15.90 -4.31 -1.73
C LEU A 103 16.00 -2.90 -2.30
N LYS A 104 15.20 -2.64 -3.34
CA LYS A 104 15.14 -1.34 -4.02
C LYS A 104 13.74 -1.04 -4.50
N ILE A 105 13.36 0.23 -4.44
CA ILE A 105 12.08 0.70 -4.94
C ILE A 105 12.26 1.94 -5.83
N ALA A 106 11.47 2.00 -6.89
CA ALA A 106 11.40 3.15 -7.77
C ALA A 106 9.94 3.47 -8.11
N SER A 107 9.66 4.74 -8.34
CA SER A 107 8.34 5.24 -8.68
C SER A 107 8.44 6.16 -9.90
N GLY A 108 7.48 6.00 -10.82
CA GLY A 108 7.23 6.89 -11.94
C GLY A 108 5.88 7.57 -11.79
N ARG A 109 5.46 8.37 -12.78
CA ARG A 109 4.21 9.15 -12.70
C ARG A 109 2.98 8.32 -12.27
N ASN A 110 2.84 7.13 -12.86
CA ASN A 110 1.68 6.24 -12.68
C ASN A 110 2.08 4.80 -12.33
N THR A 111 3.34 4.55 -11.97
CA THR A 111 3.85 3.19 -11.77
C THR A 111 4.80 3.13 -10.59
N MET A 112 4.89 1.95 -10.00
CA MET A 112 5.93 1.60 -9.05
C MET A 112 6.53 0.26 -9.44
N CYS A 113 7.84 0.13 -9.26
CA CYS A 113 8.52 -1.15 -9.39
C CYS A 113 9.48 -1.35 -8.21
N CYS A 114 9.79 -2.60 -7.92
CA CYS A 114 10.75 -2.95 -6.90
C CYS A 114 11.55 -4.18 -7.28
N VAL A 115 12.74 -4.28 -6.73
CA VAL A 115 13.56 -5.51 -6.76
C VAL A 115 13.45 -6.14 -5.39
N ALA A 116 13.08 -7.42 -5.34
CA ALA A 116 12.88 -8.14 -4.10
C ALA A 116 13.40 -9.58 -4.17
N VAL A 117 13.87 -10.09 -3.03
CA VAL A 117 14.34 -11.47 -2.87
C VAL A 117 13.44 -12.24 -1.92
N SER A 118 13.43 -13.57 -1.99
CA SER A 118 12.77 -14.38 -0.97
C SER A 118 13.44 -14.16 0.38
N LYS A 119 12.65 -14.01 1.44
CA LYS A 119 13.18 -14.14 2.81
C LYS A 119 13.60 -15.60 2.97
N GLN A 120 14.83 -15.81 3.44
CA GLN A 120 15.33 -17.12 3.86
C GLN A 120 14.56 -17.58 5.09
#